data_AF-A0A4Q3EPQ6-F1
#
_entry.id   AF-A0A4Q3EPQ6-F1
#
_cell.length_a   1.000
_cell.length_b   1.000
_cell.length_c   1.000
_cell.angle_alpha   90.00
_cell.angle_beta   90.00
_cell.angle_gamma   90.00
#
_symmetry.space_group_name_H-M   'P 1'
#
loop_
_entity.id
_entity.type
_entity.pdbx_description
1 polymer ?
#
loop_
_entity_poly.entity_id
_entity_poly.type
_entity_poly.pdbx_seq_one_letter_code
_entity_poly.pdbx_strand_id
1 'polypeptide(L)' 'VEKLPQDQFKRIHRSFVIAVNKIKSIQSRKVKLLSAELPISDSYSSFVKEWTNKI' A
#
# COMPACT_ATOMS: atom_id res chain seq x y z
N VAL A 1 -1.20 7.80 22.57
CA VAL A 1 -0.55 7.47 21.27
C VAL A 1 -1.60 6.90 20.34
N GLU A 2 -2.10 7.74 19.43
CA GLU A 2 -3.17 7.39 18.50
C GLU A 2 -2.57 6.58 17.35
N LYS A 3 -2.71 5.25 17.39
CA LYS A 3 -2.28 4.37 16.30
C LYS A 3 -3.41 4.30 15.28
N LEU A 4 -3.13 4.71 14.04
CA LEU A 4 -4.03 4.49 12.91
C LEU A 4 -4.40 3.00 12.83
N PRO A 5 -5.68 2.66 12.55
CA PRO A 5 -6.10 1.28 12.42
C PRO A 5 -5.29 0.61 11.30
N GLN A 6 -4.41 -0.31 11.69
CA GLN A 6 -3.49 -0.98 10.76
C GLN A 6 -4.26 -1.74 9.68
N ASP A 7 -5.49 -2.17 9.95
CA ASP A 7 -6.34 -2.80 8.94
C ASP A 7 -6.70 -1.87 7.77
N GLN A 8 -6.87 -0.57 8.05
CA GLN A 8 -7.30 0.40 7.04
C GLN A 8 -6.14 1.14 6.39
N PHE A 9 -5.01 1.27 7.09
CA PHE A 9 -3.85 2.03 6.62
C PHE A 9 -2.59 1.17 6.63
N LYS A 10 -1.89 1.14 5.50
CA LYS A 10 -0.62 0.42 5.35
C LYS A 10 0.45 1.33 4.78
N ARG A 11 1.66 1.14 5.25
CA ARG A 11 2.82 1.93 4.87
C ARG A 11 3.53 1.27 3.68
N ILE A 12 3.57 1.95 2.55
CA ILE A 12 4.22 1.47 1.31
C ILE A 12 5.62 2.08 1.08
N HIS A 13 5.95 3.12 1.82
CA HIS A 13 7.20 3.84 1.71
C HIS A 13 7.60 4.41 3.07
N ARG A 14 8.89 4.71 3.27
CA ARG A 14 9.37 5.42 4.48
C ARG A 14 8.65 6.75 4.72
N SER A 15 8.08 7.37 3.69
CA SER A 15 7.38 8.66 3.79
C SER A 15 5.88 8.57 3.50
N PHE A 16 5.35 7.42 3.07
CA PHE A 16 3.96 7.33 2.58
C PHE A 16 3.20 6.18 3.24
N VAL A 17 2.00 6.52 3.72
CA VAL A 17 0.98 5.60 4.23
C VAL A 17 -0.25 5.77 3.35
N ILE A 18 -0.83 4.66 2.91
CA ILE A 18 -2.00 4.63 2.05
C ILE A 18 -3.14 3.87 2.72
N ALA A 19 -4.37 4.22 2.35
CA ALA A 19 -5.54 3.47 2.78
C ALA A 19 -5.74 2.24 1.88
N VAL A 20 -5.86 1.05 2.49
CA VAL A 20 -6.06 -0.23 1.77
C VAL A 20 -7.32 -0.18 0.91
N ASN A 21 -8.39 0.40 1.46
CA ASN A 21 -9.69 0.55 0.79
C ASN A 21 -9.65 1.46 -0.46
N LYS A 22 -8.58 2.25 -0.65
CA LYS A 22 -8.44 3.12 -1.83
C LYS A 22 -7.60 2.51 -2.95
N ILE A 23 -7.09 1.29 -2.74
CA ILE A 23 -6.23 0.59 -3.68
C ILE A 23 -7.10 -0.02 -4.77
N LYS A 24 -6.85 0.40 -6.01
CA LYS A 24 -7.52 -0.13 -7.19
C LYS A 24 -6.80 -1.38 -7.70
N SER A 25 -5.47 -1.34 -7.76
CA SER A 25 -4.63 -2.48 -8.15
C SER A 25 -3.19 -2.22 -7.73
N ILE A 26 -2.39 -3.27 -7.65
CA ILE A 26 -0.96 -3.17 -7.40
C ILE A 26 -0.25 -3.81 -8.60
N GLN A 27 0.68 -3.09 -9.23
CA GLN A 27 1.44 -3.57 -10.38
C GLN A 27 2.92 -3.29 -10.18
N SER A 28 3.76 -4.33 -10.27
CA SER A 28 5.22 -4.22 -10.38
C SER A 28 5.86 -3.20 -9.41
N ARG A 29 5.47 -3.28 -8.13
CA ARG A 29 5.90 -2.38 -7.03
C ARG A 29 5.35 -0.94 -7.08
N LYS A 30 4.22 -0.74 -7.75
CA LYS A 30 3.45 0.51 -7.70
C LYS A 30 2.03 0.21 -7.22
N VAL A 31 1.54 1.02 -6.29
CA VAL A 31 0.14 1.00 -5.91
C VAL A 31 -0.61 1.96 -6.80
N LYS A 32 -1.64 1.46 -7.48
CA LYS A 32 -2.59 2.25 -8.24
C LYS A 32 -3.80 2.53 -7.35
N LEU A 33 -3.99 3.79 -7.00
CA LEU A 33 -5.19 4.29 -6.35
C LEU A 33 -6.17 4.76 -7.43
N LEU A 34 -7.42 5.03 -7.04
CA LEU A 34 -8.41 5.64 -7.94
C LEU A 34 -7.95 6.98 -8.52
N SER A 35 -7.20 7.77 -7.73
CA SER A 35 -6.86 9.15 -8.06
C SER A 35 -5.37 9.40 -8.27
N ALA A 36 -4.49 8.43 -7.99
CA ALA A 36 -3.04 8.58 -8.08
C ALA A 36 -2.33 7.22 -8.17
N GLU A 37 -1.07 7.21 -8.60
CA GLU A 37 -0.19 6.05 -8.50
C GLU A 37 1.03 6.38 -7.66
N LEU A 38 1.37 5.50 -6.72
CA LEU A 38 2.48 5.69 -5.79
C LEU A 38 3.49 4.55 -5.92
N PRO A 39 4.79 4.85 -6.05
CA PRO A 39 5.83 3.85 -6.02
C PRO A 39 6.03 3.31 -4.60
N ILE A 40 6.39 2.03 -4.52
CA ILE A 40 6.65 1.32 -3.27
C ILE A 40 8.16 1.18 -3.13
N SER A 41 8.69 1.46 -1.93
CA SER A 41 10.11 1.19 -1.65
C SER A 41 10.40 -0.30 -1.71
N ASP A 42 11.61 -0.64 -2.13
CA ASP A 42 12.05 -2.04 -2.21
C ASP A 42 11.91 -2.78 -0.87
N SER A 43 12.28 -2.13 0.25
CA SER A 43 12.13 -2.66 1.62
C SER A 43 10.68 -2.97 2.03
N TYR A 44 9.70 -2.41 1.31
CA TYR A 44 8.28 -2.53 1.56
C TYR A 44 7.56 -3.32 0.45
N SER A 45 8.29 -3.81 -0.55
CA SER A 45 7.71 -4.56 -1.68
C SER A 45 7.26 -5.98 -1.31
N SER A 46 7.83 -6.57 -0.26
CA SER A 46 7.54 -7.94 0.16
C SER A 46 6.11 -8.11 0.67
N PHE A 47 5.61 -7.21 1.53
CA PHE A 47 4.23 -7.32 2.07
C PHE A 47 3.18 -7.04 0.99
N VAL A 48 3.54 -6.27 -0.03
CA VAL A 48 2.65 -5.89 -1.13
C VAL A 48 2.29 -7.11 -1.98
N LYS A 49 3.18 -8.10 -2.10
CA LYS A 49 2.87 -9.37 -2.75
C LYS A 49 1.76 -10.14 -2.03
N GLU A 50 1.72 -10.09 -0.70
CA GLU A 50 0.65 -10.76 0.07
C GLU A 50 -0.71 -10.13 -0.21
N TRP A 51 -0.76 -8.83 -0.49
CA TRP A 51 -1.98 -8.15 -0.89
C TRP A 51 -2.45 -8.51 -2.29
N THR A 52 -1.54 -8.64 -3.25
CA THR A 52 -1.91 -9.08 -4.61
C THR A 52 -2.51 -10.48 -4.65
N ASN A 53 -2.23 -11.30 -3.64
CA ASN A 53 -2.74 -12.68 -3.56
C ASN A 53 -4.09 -12.79 -2.81
N LYS A 54 -4.62 -11.68 -2.30
CA LYS A 54 -5.85 -11.63 -1.49
C LYS A 54 -6.98 -10.82 -2.14
N ILE A 55 -6.72 -10.19 -3.29
CA ILE A 55 -7.70 -9.40 -4.06
C ILE A 55 -8.29 -10.28 -5.16
#